data_AF-A0A8W8L186-F1
#
_entry.id   AF-A0A8W8L186-F1
#
_cell.length_a   1.000
_cell.length_b   1.000
_cell.length_c   1.000
_cell.angle_alpha   90.00
_cell.angle_beta   90.00
_cell.angle_gamma   90.00
#
_symmetry.space_group_name_H-M   'P 1'
#
loop_
_entity.id
_entity.type
_entity.pdbx_description
1 polymer ?
#
loop_
_entity_poly.entity_id
_entity_poly.type
_entity_poly.pdbx_seq_one_letter_code
_entity_poly.pdbx_strand_id
1 'polypeptide(L)'
;MIVLILSCILICVNACSLQAGSDAEARYVFHLADIDHNYRLSLSEFRHVFFEFDRNHDKSLTSDEFLLDWQERCLGSSLEGVILFHHLDVDRNGHIEDTDIPWVMNYFDGNLDGVVGQAEFVTTWLKLIRSPHGRR
;
A
#
# COMPACT_ATOMS: atom_id res chain seq x y z
N MET A 1 21.53 11.94 -37.03
CA MET A 1 20.14 12.46 -36.98
C MET A 1 19.35 11.51 -36.08
N ILE A 2 19.58 11.53 -34.77
CA ILE A 2 18.78 12.24 -33.76
C ILE A 2 17.28 12.16 -34.08
N VAL A 3 16.55 11.24 -33.43
CA VAL A 3 15.45 11.56 -32.50
C VAL A 3 15.43 10.49 -31.41
N LEU A 4 15.93 10.87 -30.24
CA LEU A 4 15.86 10.11 -28.99
C LEU A 4 14.46 10.27 -28.39
N ILE A 5 13.90 9.15 -27.92
CA ILE A 5 13.32 9.00 -26.56
C ILE A 5 12.55 10.23 -26.04
N LEU A 6 11.41 10.58 -26.64
CA LEU A 6 10.59 11.71 -26.18
C LEU A 6 9.08 11.46 -26.38
N SER A 7 8.58 10.31 -25.97
CA SER A 7 7.13 10.08 -25.89
C SER A 7 6.64 9.55 -24.53
N CYS A 8 7.51 9.31 -23.55
CA CYS A 8 7.10 8.86 -22.21
C CYS A 8 7.09 9.95 -21.13
N ILE A 9 7.42 11.22 -21.45
CA ILE A 9 7.62 12.27 -20.42
C ILE A 9 6.61 13.43 -20.52
N LEU A 10 5.61 13.34 -21.40
CA LEU A 10 4.60 14.41 -21.59
C LEU A 10 3.22 14.10 -21.00
N ILE A 11 3.18 13.31 -19.91
CA ILE A 11 2.04 13.28 -18.98
C ILE A 11 2.58 13.22 -17.53
N CYS A 12 3.54 14.07 -17.18
CA CYS A 12 4.10 14.09 -15.81
C CYS A 12 3.63 15.30 -14.98
N VAL A 13 2.67 16.10 -15.47
CA VAL A 13 2.24 17.34 -14.77
C VAL A 13 0.77 17.35 -14.35
N ASN A 14 0.02 16.24 -14.53
CA ASN A 14 -1.40 16.23 -14.13
C ASN A 14 -1.88 14.94 -13.42
N ALA A 15 -0.98 14.03 -13.05
CA ALA A 15 -1.33 12.76 -12.42
C ALA A 15 -1.30 12.77 -10.88
N CYS A 16 -0.90 13.88 -10.25
CA CYS A 16 -0.99 14.03 -8.79
C CYS A 16 -2.41 14.46 -8.39
N SER A 17 -3.41 13.69 -8.80
CA SER A 17 -4.81 13.88 -8.42
C SER A 17 -5.59 12.57 -8.34
N LEU A 18 -4.90 11.48 -8.00
CA LEU A 18 -5.62 10.43 -7.29
C LEU A 18 -6.07 11.05 -5.97
N GLN A 19 -7.37 11.25 -5.85
CA GLN A 19 -7.94 11.86 -4.67
C GLN A 19 -7.62 10.96 -3.47
N ALA A 20 -6.81 11.46 -2.53
CA ALA A 20 -6.41 10.71 -1.34
C ALA A 20 -7.65 10.14 -0.63
N GLY A 21 -7.61 8.86 -0.28
CA GLY A 21 -8.74 8.13 0.31
C GLY A 21 -9.88 7.80 -0.67
N SER A 22 -9.59 7.75 -1.97
CA SER A 22 -10.53 7.31 -3.01
C SER A 22 -10.33 5.84 -3.39
N ASP A 23 -11.39 5.23 -3.90
CA ASP A 23 -11.38 3.87 -4.43
C ASP A 23 -10.32 3.68 -5.53
N ALA A 24 -9.95 4.73 -6.26
CA ALA A 24 -8.92 4.68 -7.30
C ALA A 24 -7.52 4.43 -6.73
N GLU A 25 -7.22 4.98 -5.54
CA GLU A 25 -5.91 4.85 -4.87
C GLU A 25 -5.73 3.45 -4.34
N ALA A 26 -6.73 2.95 -3.63
CA ALA A 26 -6.74 1.58 -3.15
C ALA A 26 -6.62 0.58 -4.31
N ARG A 27 -7.28 0.83 -5.45
CA ARG A 27 -7.16 -0.02 -6.66
C ARG A 27 -5.78 0.07 -7.30
N TYR A 28 -5.15 1.24 -7.30
CA TYR A 28 -3.79 1.40 -7.81
C TYR A 28 -2.79 0.62 -6.96
N VAL A 29 -2.85 0.76 -5.63
CA VAL A 29 -2.00 0.00 -4.71
C VAL A 29 -2.23 -1.51 -4.85
N PHE A 30 -3.50 -1.93 -4.97
CA PHE A 30 -3.83 -3.33 -5.23
C PHE A 30 -3.18 -3.84 -6.52
N HIS A 31 -3.22 -3.08 -7.62
CA HIS A 31 -2.63 -3.49 -8.88
C HIS A 31 -1.10 -3.52 -8.86
N LEU A 32 -0.45 -2.70 -8.03
CA LEU A 32 0.99 -2.85 -7.79
C LEU A 32 1.30 -4.14 -7.04
N ALA A 33 0.38 -4.61 -6.19
CA ALA A 33 0.54 -5.83 -5.41
C ALA A 33 0.22 -7.13 -6.16
N ASP A 34 -0.71 -7.08 -7.10
CA ASP A 34 -1.18 -8.21 -7.90
C ASP A 34 -0.20 -8.49 -9.06
N ILE A 35 0.92 -9.17 -8.75
CA ILE A 35 2.03 -9.40 -9.69
C ILE A 35 1.61 -10.35 -10.81
N ASP A 36 0.88 -11.41 -10.48
CA ASP A 36 0.44 -12.40 -11.47
C ASP A 36 -0.86 -11.97 -12.20
N HIS A 37 -1.44 -10.83 -11.79
CA HIS A 37 -2.63 -10.22 -12.36
C HIS A 37 -3.87 -11.13 -12.30
N ASN A 38 -3.98 -11.95 -11.26
CA ASN A 38 -5.12 -12.85 -11.06
C ASN A 38 -6.28 -12.19 -10.25
N TYR A 39 -6.14 -10.92 -9.87
CA TYR A 39 -7.07 -10.15 -9.04
C TYR A 39 -7.24 -10.65 -7.59
N ARG A 40 -6.24 -11.37 -7.08
CA ARG A 40 -6.17 -11.93 -5.72
C ARG A 40 -4.75 -11.81 -5.20
N LEU A 41 -4.57 -11.17 -4.06
CA LEU A 41 -3.25 -11.12 -3.43
C LEU A 41 -3.05 -12.40 -2.62
N SER A 42 -2.11 -13.22 -3.07
CA SER A 42 -1.56 -14.31 -2.27
C SER A 42 -0.69 -13.75 -1.13
N LEU A 43 -0.40 -14.58 -0.11
CA LEU A 43 0.52 -14.20 0.97
C LEU A 43 1.89 -13.76 0.42
N SER A 44 2.36 -14.39 -0.66
CA SER A 44 3.65 -14.06 -1.28
C SER A 44 3.63 -12.69 -1.96
N GLU A 45 2.55 -12.37 -2.66
CA GLU A 45 2.38 -11.07 -3.33
C GLU A 45 2.16 -9.94 -2.33
N PHE A 46 1.33 -10.20 -1.32
CA PHE A 46 1.10 -9.29 -0.22
C PHE A 46 2.44 -8.95 0.48
N ARG A 47 3.22 -9.99 0.81
CA ARG A 47 4.57 -9.86 1.36
C ARG A 47 5.51 -9.06 0.45
N HIS A 48 5.49 -9.31 -0.86
CA HIS A 48 6.39 -8.65 -1.80
C HIS A 48 6.20 -7.13 -1.80
N VAL A 49 4.95 -6.67 -1.77
CA VAL A 49 4.67 -5.23 -1.75
C VAL A 49 5.13 -4.54 -0.49
N PHE A 50 4.97 -5.14 0.70
CA PHE A 50 5.50 -4.52 1.91
C PHE A 50 7.03 -4.38 1.86
N PHE A 51 7.72 -5.37 1.30
CA PHE A 51 9.16 -5.28 1.10
C PHE A 51 9.59 -4.41 -0.09
N GLU A 52 8.69 -3.96 -0.97
CA GLU A 52 9.04 -2.91 -1.94
C GLU A 52 9.27 -1.55 -1.26
N PHE A 53 8.62 -1.29 -0.12
CA PHE A 53 8.83 -0.08 0.67
C PHE A 53 10.13 -0.16 1.50
N ASP A 54 10.66 -1.37 1.72
CA ASP A 54 11.91 -1.62 2.45
C ASP A 54 13.11 -1.25 1.56
N ARG A 55 13.56 0.00 1.70
CA ARG A 55 14.65 0.58 0.90
C ARG A 55 16.02 0.01 1.21
N ASN A 56 16.25 -0.35 2.46
CA ASN A 56 17.55 -0.84 2.91
C ASN A 56 17.67 -2.38 2.77
N HIS A 57 16.55 -3.05 2.47
CA HIS A 57 16.41 -4.49 2.28
C HIS A 57 16.81 -5.33 3.51
N ASP A 58 16.61 -4.79 4.71
CA ASP A 58 16.87 -5.45 5.98
C ASP A 58 15.71 -6.35 6.46
N LYS A 59 14.61 -6.38 5.69
CA LYS A 59 13.35 -7.10 5.97
C LYS A 59 12.57 -6.55 7.16
N SER A 60 12.82 -5.31 7.54
CA SER A 60 12.15 -4.61 8.64
C SER A 60 11.77 -3.21 8.18
N LEU A 61 10.50 -3.05 7.80
CA LEU A 61 10.06 -1.78 7.24
C LEU A 61 9.80 -0.76 8.35
N THR A 62 10.64 0.27 8.43
CA THR A 62 10.49 1.34 9.42
C THR A 62 9.42 2.35 9.01
N SER A 63 8.91 3.12 9.97
CA SER A 63 7.94 4.20 9.67
C SER A 63 8.52 5.25 8.72
N ASP A 64 9.82 5.54 8.83
CA ASP A 64 10.48 6.54 8.00
C ASP A 64 10.58 6.06 6.54
N GLU A 65 10.96 4.80 6.32
CA GLU A 65 10.99 4.19 4.98
C GLU A 65 9.60 4.14 4.36
N PHE A 66 8.61 3.70 5.13
CA PHE A 66 7.23 3.64 4.68
C PHE A 66 6.70 5.02 4.28
N LEU A 67 6.85 6.03 5.14
CA LEU A 67 6.34 7.38 4.88
C LEU A 67 7.06 8.09 3.74
N LEU A 68 8.35 7.82 3.58
CA LEU A 68 9.16 8.41 2.52
C LEU A 68 8.73 7.85 1.15
N ASP A 69 8.60 6.53 1.01
CA ASP A 69 8.08 5.94 -0.23
C ASP A 69 6.60 6.31 -0.47
N TRP A 70 5.79 6.40 0.59
CA TRP A 70 4.39 6.84 0.51
C TRP A 70 4.26 8.23 -0.11
N GLN A 71 5.10 9.17 0.31
CA GLN A 71 5.16 10.53 -0.23
C GLN A 71 5.71 10.55 -1.65
N GLU A 72 6.80 9.82 -1.93
CA GLU A 72 7.41 9.77 -3.25
C GLU A 72 6.48 9.18 -4.32
N ARG A 73 5.70 8.15 -3.96
CA ARG A 73 4.71 7.51 -4.83
C ARG A 73 3.37 8.27 -4.87
N CYS A 74 3.25 9.39 -4.15
CA CYS A 74 2.03 10.20 -4.05
C CYS A 74 0.79 9.36 -3.67
N LEU A 75 0.94 8.41 -2.74
CA LEU A 75 -0.12 7.47 -2.36
C LEU A 75 -1.16 8.08 -1.40
N GLY A 76 -0.98 9.33 -0.97
CA GLY A 76 -1.92 10.02 -0.10
C GLY A 76 -1.24 11.09 0.75
N SER A 77 -1.91 11.52 1.81
CA SER A 77 -1.33 12.43 2.80
C SER A 77 -0.41 11.69 3.78
N SER A 78 0.54 12.42 4.39
CA SER A 78 1.43 11.84 5.41
C SER A 78 0.68 11.31 6.62
N LEU A 79 -0.45 11.93 6.99
CA LEU A 79 -1.27 11.49 8.11
C LEU A 79 -1.89 10.11 7.85
N GLU A 80 -2.37 9.88 6.64
CA GLU A 80 -2.94 8.58 6.22
C GLU A 80 -1.86 7.51 6.21
N GLY A 81 -0.65 7.83 5.71
CA GLY A 81 0.51 6.94 5.80
C GLY A 81 0.83 6.55 7.24
N VAL A 82 0.83 7.49 8.19
CA VAL A 82 1.06 7.20 9.61
C VAL A 82 -0.03 6.30 10.20
N ILE A 83 -1.30 6.59 9.91
CA ILE A 83 -2.44 5.79 10.39
C ILE A 83 -2.36 4.36 9.86
N LEU A 84 -2.02 4.22 8.58
CA LEU A 84 -1.88 2.93 7.93
C LEU A 84 -0.71 2.15 8.52
N PHE A 85 0.47 2.77 8.66
CA PHE A 85 1.62 2.14 9.30
C PHE A 85 1.27 1.58 10.68
N HIS A 86 0.60 2.37 11.52
CA HIS A 86 0.17 1.92 12.85
C HIS A 86 -0.85 0.77 12.86
N HIS A 87 -1.61 0.57 11.78
CA HIS A 87 -2.50 -0.59 11.67
C HIS A 87 -1.78 -1.83 11.15
N LEU A 88 -0.71 -1.64 10.39
CA LEU A 88 0.11 -2.70 9.82
C LEU A 88 1.13 -3.24 10.82
N ASP A 89 1.65 -2.37 11.70
CA ASP A 89 2.50 -2.70 12.85
C ASP A 89 1.65 -3.30 13.98
N VAL A 90 1.33 -4.60 13.85
CA VAL A 90 0.36 -5.29 14.71
C VAL A 90 0.91 -5.49 16.12
N ASP A 91 2.19 -5.82 16.25
CA ASP A 91 2.85 -6.00 17.53
C ASP A 91 3.31 -4.68 18.18
N ARG A 92 3.27 -3.57 17.44
CA ARG A 92 3.60 -2.20 17.86
C ARG A 92 5.05 -2.04 18.25
N ASN A 93 5.93 -2.80 17.60
CA ASN A 93 7.37 -2.70 17.83
C ASN A 93 8.01 -1.53 17.04
N GLY A 94 7.26 -0.86 16.16
CA GLY A 94 7.72 0.24 15.33
C GLY A 94 8.25 -0.18 13.95
N HIS A 95 8.10 -1.46 13.61
CA HIS A 95 8.58 -2.07 12.37
C HIS A 95 7.49 -2.98 11.81
N ILE A 96 7.32 -3.00 10.49
CA ILE A 96 6.49 -4.00 9.82
C ILE A 96 7.42 -5.11 9.34
N GLU A 97 7.29 -6.28 9.95
CA GLU A 97 8.14 -7.43 9.69
C GLU A 97 7.34 -8.61 9.12
N ASP A 98 8.05 -9.65 8.72
CA ASP A 98 7.48 -10.89 8.18
C ASP A 98 6.44 -11.54 9.11
N THR A 99 6.59 -11.30 10.42
CA THR A 99 5.69 -11.78 11.47
C THR A 99 4.34 -11.06 11.49
N ASP A 100 4.26 -9.83 11.00
CA ASP A 100 3.03 -9.02 10.95
C ASP A 100 2.17 -9.38 9.74
N ILE A 101 2.82 -9.77 8.63
CA ILE A 101 2.16 -10.03 7.34
C ILE A 101 0.95 -10.98 7.44
N PRO A 102 0.99 -12.13 8.14
CA PRO A 102 -0.17 -13.00 8.26
C PRO A 102 -1.36 -12.35 8.99
N TRP A 103 -1.08 -11.51 10.00
CA TRP A 103 -2.12 -10.81 10.76
C TRP A 103 -2.77 -9.71 9.93
N VAL A 104 -1.95 -8.95 9.20
CA VAL A 104 -2.42 -7.93 8.27
C VAL A 104 -3.24 -8.60 7.17
N MET A 105 -2.75 -9.69 6.57
CA MET A 105 -3.50 -10.40 5.52
C MET A 105 -4.87 -10.85 6.02
N ASN A 106 -4.93 -11.45 7.22
CA ASN A 106 -6.19 -11.86 7.84
C ASN A 106 -7.11 -10.67 8.18
N TYR A 107 -6.58 -9.47 8.41
CA TYR A 107 -7.38 -8.26 8.58
C TYR A 107 -8.04 -7.81 7.26
N PHE A 108 -7.35 -8.00 6.14
CA PHE A 108 -7.86 -7.67 4.81
C PHE A 108 -8.75 -8.77 4.21
N ASP A 109 -8.45 -10.04 4.45
CA ASP A 109 -9.22 -11.22 4.03
C ASP A 109 -10.51 -11.34 4.86
N GLY A 110 -11.55 -10.64 4.42
CA GLY A 110 -12.83 -10.57 5.14
C GLY A 110 -13.67 -11.84 5.01
N ASN A 111 -13.42 -12.68 4.00
CA ASN A 111 -14.18 -13.89 3.75
C ASN A 111 -13.46 -15.18 4.20
N LEU A 112 -12.19 -15.08 4.59
CA LEU A 112 -11.32 -16.15 5.08
C LEU A 112 -11.06 -17.26 4.06
N ASP A 113 -10.99 -16.91 2.76
CA ASP A 113 -10.60 -17.85 1.69
C ASP A 113 -9.08 -17.97 1.53
N GLY A 114 -8.31 -17.23 2.33
CA GLY A 114 -6.85 -17.28 2.36
C GLY A 114 -6.19 -16.42 1.29
N VAL A 115 -6.95 -15.56 0.61
CA VAL A 115 -6.45 -14.55 -0.34
C VAL A 115 -7.17 -13.22 -0.14
N VAL A 116 -6.55 -12.12 -0.56
CA VAL A 116 -7.22 -10.80 -0.51
C VAL A 116 -7.66 -10.41 -1.90
N GLY A 117 -8.98 -10.41 -2.14
CA GLY A 117 -9.54 -9.89 -3.38
C GLY A 117 -9.52 -8.36 -3.46
N GLN A 118 -9.62 -7.80 -4.66
CA GLN A 118 -9.62 -6.35 -4.86
C GLN A 118 -10.72 -5.63 -4.06
N ALA A 119 -11.92 -6.20 -4.00
CA ALA A 119 -13.03 -5.60 -3.26
C ALA A 119 -12.76 -5.56 -1.75
N GLU A 120 -12.12 -6.60 -1.22
CA GLU A 120 -11.74 -6.70 0.19
C GLU A 120 -10.65 -5.69 0.51
N PHE A 121 -9.61 -5.64 -0.34
CA PHE A 121 -8.54 -4.66 -0.24
C PHE A 121 -9.09 -3.23 -0.21
N VAL A 122 -9.88 -2.85 -1.22
CA VAL A 122 -10.43 -1.50 -1.35
C VAL A 122 -11.35 -1.16 -0.18
N THR A 123 -12.23 -2.07 0.21
CA THR A 123 -13.17 -1.83 1.32
C THR A 123 -12.42 -1.61 2.63
N THR A 124 -11.43 -2.44 2.92
CA THR A 124 -10.66 -2.37 4.16
C THR A 124 -9.71 -1.16 4.16
N TRP A 125 -9.06 -0.86 3.04
CA TRP A 125 -8.23 0.34 2.85
C TRP A 125 -9.02 1.63 3.12
N LEU A 126 -10.19 1.75 2.50
CA LEU A 126 -11.05 2.92 2.70
C LEU A 126 -11.57 3.00 4.13
N LYS A 127 -11.87 1.87 4.78
CA LYS A 127 -12.23 1.86 6.21
C LYS A 127 -11.09 2.39 7.07
N LEU A 128 -9.84 1.99 6.82
CA LEU A 128 -8.68 2.44 7.58
C LEU A 128 -8.45 3.95 7.42
N ILE A 129 -8.44 4.44 6.17
CA ILE A 129 -8.22 5.86 5.88
C ILE A 129 -9.37 6.75 6.36
N ARG A 130 -10.62 6.30 6.18
CA ARG A 130 -11.82 7.07 6.59
C ARG A 130 -12.18 6.89 8.05
N SER A 131 -11.51 6.01 8.79
CA SER A 131 -11.68 5.84 10.23
C SER A 131 -10.55 6.60 10.95
N PRO A 132 -10.67 7.93 11.15
CA PRO A 132 -9.83 8.59 12.13
C PRO A 132 -10.22 8.02 13.48
N HIS A 133 -9.38 7.20 14.10
CA HIS A 133 -9.59 6.85 15.49
C HIS A 133 -9.43 8.12 16.33
N GLY A 134 -10.57 8.76 16.62
CA GLY A 134 -10.60 9.98 17.38
C GLY A 134 -11.97 10.60 17.59
N ARG A 135 -13.01 9.83 17.95
CA ARG A 135 -13.97 10.25 18.99
C ARG A 135 -14.43 9.06 19.82
N ARG A 136 -13.88 8.97 21.02
CA ARG A 136 -14.59 8.43 22.19
C ARG A 136 -15.91 9.17 22.37
#